data_AF-A0A7S2I0R0-F1
#
_entry.id   AF-A0A7S2I0R0-F1
#
_cell.length_a   1.000
_cell.length_b   1.000
_cell.length_c   1.000
_cell.angle_alpha   90.00
_cell.angle_beta   90.00
_cell.angle_gamma   90.00
#
_symmetry.space_group_name_H-M   'P 1'
#
loop_
_entity.id
_entity.type
_entity.pdbx_description
1 polymer ?
#
loop_
_entity_poly.entity_id
_entity_poly.type
_entity_poly.pdbx_seq_one_letter_code
_entity_poly.pdbx_strand_id
1 'polypeptide(L)'
;SSYQYLAPESELYQGQGHELIFATLQEAKASGHKLAFVCGSSLTDMAAVLRDPRWSQIAPSVVSHIVVMGGAVIDNEGDVRMDSEAANNIIDQTSAGFVYDSLIHDQRFWFIVVTRHAVTQCHLPRGALDSSFHPVSRCLAGNAKPTLQQLWERCHRTEVERLIAHDSLAM
;
A
#
# COMPACT_ATOMS: atom_id res chain seq x y z
N SER A 1 9.64 -13.64 -20.29
CA SER A 1 11.00 -13.15 -19.98
C SER A 1 11.32 -13.44 -18.53
N SER A 2 12.29 -14.30 -18.23
CA SER A 2 12.75 -14.51 -16.85
C SER A 2 13.64 -13.33 -16.46
N TYR A 3 13.17 -12.48 -15.57
CA TYR A 3 13.95 -11.36 -15.06
C TYR A 3 15.13 -11.91 -14.25
N GLN A 4 16.35 -11.83 -14.80
CA GLN A 4 17.58 -12.41 -14.24
C GLN A 4 18.02 -11.80 -12.89
N TYR A 5 17.31 -10.79 -12.41
CA TYR A 5 17.55 -10.13 -11.12
C TYR A 5 16.58 -10.59 -10.01
N LEU A 6 15.61 -11.45 -10.32
CA LEU A 6 14.71 -12.00 -9.30
C LEU A 6 15.40 -13.16 -8.58
N ALA A 7 15.19 -13.25 -7.27
CA ALA A 7 15.64 -14.38 -6.47
C ALA A 7 15.00 -15.69 -6.99
N PRO A 8 15.75 -16.80 -7.00
CA PRO A 8 15.18 -18.10 -7.32
C PRO A 8 14.14 -18.49 -6.25
N GLU A 9 13.18 -19.35 -6.63
CA GLU A 9 12.10 -19.78 -5.74
C GLU A 9 12.62 -20.41 -4.43
N SER A 10 13.77 -21.09 -4.49
CA SER A 10 14.46 -21.67 -3.34
C SER A 10 14.95 -20.65 -2.30
N GLU A 11 15.14 -19.39 -2.70
CA GLU A 11 15.54 -18.30 -1.80
C GLU A 11 14.34 -17.51 -1.26
N LEU A 12 13.13 -17.80 -1.75
CA LEU A 12 11.92 -17.18 -1.23
C LEU A 12 11.56 -17.76 0.13
N TYR A 13 11.01 -16.92 1.00
CA TYR A 13 10.48 -17.37 2.28
C TYR A 13 9.34 -18.36 2.06
N GLN A 14 9.46 -19.55 2.64
CA GLN A 14 8.54 -20.67 2.42
C GLN A 14 7.38 -20.73 3.43
N GLY A 15 7.39 -19.85 4.44
CA GLY A 15 6.31 -19.75 5.43
C GLY A 15 5.19 -18.81 5.02
N GLN A 16 4.20 -18.63 5.90
CA GLN A 16 3.16 -17.62 5.69
C GLN A 16 3.68 -16.21 5.95
N GLY A 17 3.17 -15.21 5.21
CA GLY A 17 3.66 -13.84 5.28
C GLY A 17 3.67 -13.23 6.69
N HIS A 18 2.64 -13.48 7.50
CA HIS A 18 2.56 -12.96 8.86
C HIS A 18 3.56 -13.60 9.84
N GLU A 19 4.01 -14.84 9.59
CA GLU A 19 5.06 -15.48 10.39
C GLU A 19 6.40 -14.78 10.22
N LEU A 20 6.72 -14.36 8.99
CA LEU A 20 7.92 -13.57 8.71
C LEU A 20 7.90 -12.24 9.48
N ILE A 21 6.73 -11.62 9.59
CA ILE A 21 6.55 -10.39 10.38
C ILE A 21 6.88 -10.65 11.86
N PHE A 22 6.35 -11.71 12.46
CA PHE A 22 6.64 -12.01 13.87
C PHE A 22 8.09 -12.41 14.12
N ALA A 23 8.73 -13.16 13.22
CA ALA A 23 10.15 -13.44 13.30
C ALA A 23 10.98 -12.13 13.30
N THR A 24 10.64 -11.21 12.40
CA THR A 24 11.30 -9.89 12.31
C THR A 24 11.09 -9.06 13.59
N LEU A 25 9.87 -9.07 14.15
CA LEU A 25 9.57 -8.38 15.41
C LEU A 25 10.38 -8.94 16.59
N GLN A 26 10.54 -10.27 16.66
CA GLN A 26 11.34 -10.92 17.70
C GLN A 26 12.83 -10.58 17.58
N GLU A 27 13.38 -10.62 16.37
CA GLU A 27 14.77 -10.27 16.12
C GLU A 27 15.05 -8.80 16.45
N ALA A 28 14.16 -7.89 16.05
CA ALA A 28 14.27 -6.48 16.40
C ALA A 28 14.19 -6.26 17.91
N LYS A 29 13.30 -6.98 18.62
CA LYS A 29 13.24 -6.95 20.08
C LYS A 29 14.54 -7.40 20.73
N ALA A 30 15.10 -8.51 20.27
CA ALA A 30 16.36 -9.06 20.79
C ALA A 30 17.54 -8.11 20.54
N SER A 31 17.52 -7.39 19.41
CA SER A 31 18.54 -6.42 19.02
C SER A 31 18.33 -5.02 19.62
N GLY A 32 17.22 -4.78 20.33
CA GLY A 32 16.88 -3.46 20.85
C GLY A 32 16.51 -2.42 19.79
N HIS A 33 16.15 -2.85 18.58
CA HIS A 33 15.79 -1.97 17.47
C HIS A 33 14.30 -1.65 17.45
N LYS A 34 13.96 -0.48 16.91
CA LYS A 34 12.58 -0.07 16.64
C LYS A 34 12.24 -0.32 15.18
N LEU A 35 10.98 -0.67 14.93
CA LEU A 35 10.44 -0.90 13.60
C LEU A 35 9.28 0.04 13.29
N ALA A 36 9.06 0.23 11.99
CA ALA A 36 7.89 0.89 11.43
C ALA A 36 7.29 0.00 10.34
N PHE A 37 5.97 -0.11 10.33
CA PHE A 37 5.24 -0.75 9.24
C PHE A 37 4.90 0.30 8.18
N VAL A 38 5.13 -0.05 6.92
CA VAL A 38 4.72 0.76 5.77
C VAL A 38 3.85 -0.10 4.86
N CYS A 39 2.55 0.14 4.90
CA CYS A 39 1.55 -0.61 4.15
C CYS A 39 1.20 0.15 2.86
N GLY A 40 1.73 -0.33 1.72
CA GLY A 40 1.52 0.27 0.40
C GLY A 40 0.40 -0.37 -0.44
N SER A 41 -0.33 -1.33 0.13
CA SER A 41 -1.38 -2.10 -0.56
C SER A 41 -2.57 -2.36 0.38
N SER A 42 -3.41 -3.35 0.07
CA SER A 42 -4.53 -3.75 0.94
C SER A 42 -4.02 -4.14 2.35
N LEU A 43 -4.89 -3.99 3.33
CA LEU A 43 -4.55 -4.18 4.75
C LEU A 43 -4.84 -5.59 5.27
N THR A 44 -5.03 -6.56 4.37
CA THR A 44 -5.38 -7.95 4.71
C THR A 44 -4.33 -8.60 5.63
N ASP A 45 -3.05 -8.49 5.29
CA ASP A 45 -1.97 -9.07 6.10
C ASP A 45 -1.79 -8.32 7.43
N MET A 46 -1.94 -7.00 7.43
CA MET A 46 -1.86 -6.21 8.65
C MET A 46 -3.01 -6.56 9.61
N ALA A 47 -4.21 -6.76 9.09
CA ALA A 47 -5.35 -7.22 9.88
C ALA A 47 -5.10 -8.60 10.49
N ALA A 48 -4.48 -9.52 9.73
CA ALA A 48 -4.07 -10.83 10.26
C ALA A 48 -3.05 -10.69 11.40
N VAL A 49 -2.05 -9.83 11.24
CA VAL A 49 -1.04 -9.53 12.28
C VAL A 49 -1.68 -8.95 13.54
N LEU A 50 -2.58 -7.98 13.41
CA LEU A 50 -3.25 -7.36 14.57
C LEU A 50 -4.16 -8.34 15.32
N ARG A 51 -4.75 -9.32 14.63
CA ARG A 51 -5.57 -10.38 15.25
C ARG A 51 -4.72 -11.43 15.97
N ASP A 52 -3.45 -11.56 15.61
CA ASP A 52 -2.57 -12.54 16.23
C ASP A 52 -2.24 -12.14 17.69
N PRO A 53 -2.44 -13.05 18.66
CA PRO A 53 -2.18 -12.75 20.08
C PRO A 53 -0.76 -12.24 20.38
N ARG A 54 0.24 -12.65 19.58
CA ARG A 54 1.65 -12.24 19.73
C ARG A 54 1.84 -10.74 19.52
N TRP A 55 0.96 -10.09 18.76
CA TRP A 55 1.01 -8.64 18.52
C TRP A 55 1.02 -7.85 19.82
N SER A 56 0.04 -8.14 20.69
CA SER A 56 -0.12 -7.46 21.98
C SER A 56 1.10 -7.58 22.92
N GLN A 57 1.90 -8.63 22.76
CA GLN A 57 3.04 -8.95 23.62
C GLN A 57 4.36 -8.37 23.11
N ILE A 58 4.53 -8.29 21.78
CA ILE A 58 5.81 -7.94 21.16
C ILE A 58 5.77 -6.51 20.62
N ALA A 59 4.71 -6.17 19.89
CA ALA A 59 4.66 -4.95 19.08
C ALA A 59 4.81 -3.65 19.90
N PRO A 60 4.16 -3.46 21.07
CA PRO A 60 4.28 -2.20 21.83
C PRO A 60 5.72 -1.84 22.23
N SER A 61 6.59 -2.85 22.36
CA SER A 61 8.00 -2.63 22.72
C SER A 61 8.92 -2.38 21.53
N VAL A 62 8.47 -2.66 20.31
CA VAL A 62 9.31 -2.69 19.09
C VAL A 62 8.80 -1.73 18.02
N VAL A 63 7.50 -1.74 17.77
CA VAL A 63 6.84 -0.97 16.73
C VAL A 63 6.53 0.41 17.26
N SER A 64 6.91 1.43 16.50
CA SER A 64 6.62 2.83 16.83
C SER A 64 5.59 3.46 15.90
N HIS A 65 5.65 3.12 14.61
CA HIS A 65 4.85 3.74 13.57
C HIS A 65 4.20 2.69 12.69
N ILE A 66 2.96 2.95 12.30
CA ILE A 66 2.22 2.18 11.30
C ILE A 66 1.72 3.18 10.28
N VAL A 67 2.33 3.16 9.10
CA VAL A 67 2.04 4.09 8.00
C VAL A 67 1.29 3.35 6.92
N VAL A 68 0.13 3.86 6.54
CA VAL A 68 -0.74 3.26 5.53
C VAL A 68 -0.93 4.22 4.36
N MET A 69 -0.67 3.76 3.14
CA MET A 69 -1.18 4.44 1.95
C MET A 69 -2.61 3.98 1.72
N GLY A 70 -3.57 4.87 2.00
CA GLY A 70 -4.99 4.57 2.01
C GLY A 70 -5.82 5.84 1.92
N GLY A 71 -7.07 5.78 2.34
CA GLY A 71 -7.90 6.97 2.49
C GLY A 71 -8.42 7.13 3.89
N ALA A 72 -8.51 8.38 4.32
CA ALA A 72 -9.10 8.75 5.58
C ALA A 72 -9.92 10.02 5.38
N VAL A 73 -11.04 10.11 6.09
CA VAL A 73 -11.86 11.30 6.21
C VAL A 73 -11.88 11.72 7.67
N ILE A 74 -12.00 13.01 7.92
CA ILE A 74 -12.28 13.52 9.25
C ILE A 74 -13.80 13.65 9.34
N ASP A 75 -14.40 13.03 10.35
CA ASP A 75 -15.84 13.12 10.57
C ASP A 75 -16.24 14.48 11.19
N ASN A 76 -17.54 14.67 11.39
CA ASN A 76 -18.08 15.92 11.94
C ASN A 76 -17.68 16.16 13.41
N GLU A 77 -17.22 15.13 14.12
CA GLU A 77 -16.76 15.18 15.50
C GLU A 77 -15.26 15.45 15.59
N GLY A 78 -14.56 15.43 14.45
CA GLY A 78 -13.12 15.64 14.34
C GLY A 78 -12.31 14.34 14.37
N ASP A 79 -12.97 13.18 14.41
CA ASP A 79 -12.32 11.89 14.46
C ASP A 79 -11.97 11.39 13.06
N VAL A 80 -10.83 10.69 12.97
CA VAL A 80 -10.36 10.08 11.72
C VAL A 80 -11.16 8.81 11.47
N ARG A 81 -11.75 8.67 10.28
CA ARG A 81 -12.43 7.45 9.82
C ARG A 81 -11.83 6.97 8.50
N MET A 82 -11.96 5.67 8.25
CA MET A 82 -11.57 5.08 6.97
C MET A 82 -12.44 5.63 5.84
N ASP A 83 -11.79 6.01 4.73
CA ASP A 83 -12.47 6.26 3.45
C ASP A 83 -12.66 4.93 2.71
N SER A 84 -13.90 4.52 2.48
CA SER A 84 -14.24 3.27 1.81
C SER A 84 -14.02 3.29 0.29
N GLU A 85 -13.86 4.47 -0.30
CA GLU A 85 -13.65 4.64 -1.76
C GLU A 85 -12.18 4.65 -2.14
N ALA A 86 -11.27 4.70 -1.17
CA ALA A 86 -9.84 4.70 -1.42
C ALA A 86 -9.37 3.37 -2.01
N ALA A 87 -8.50 3.46 -3.03
CA ALA A 87 -8.11 2.31 -3.87
C ALA A 87 -7.52 1.12 -3.11
N ASN A 88 -6.77 1.35 -2.02
CA ASN A 88 -6.23 0.25 -1.20
C ASN A 88 -7.25 -0.28 -0.18
N ASN A 89 -8.18 0.56 0.27
CA ASN A 89 -9.20 0.18 1.24
C ASN A 89 -10.31 -0.64 0.59
N ILE A 90 -10.69 -0.31 -0.65
CA ILE A 90 -11.78 -1.00 -1.38
C ILE A 90 -11.46 -2.48 -1.69
N ILE A 91 -10.18 -2.84 -1.81
CA ILE A 91 -9.75 -4.22 -2.12
C ILE A 91 -10.21 -5.20 -1.03
N ASP A 92 -10.09 -4.80 0.24
CA ASP A 92 -10.53 -5.57 1.39
C ASP A 92 -11.00 -4.61 2.49
N GLN A 93 -12.23 -4.12 2.33
CA GLN A 93 -12.82 -3.13 3.22
C GLN A 93 -12.96 -3.64 4.65
N THR A 94 -13.22 -4.94 4.83
CA THR A 94 -13.38 -5.54 6.15
C THR A 94 -12.06 -5.53 6.93
N SER A 95 -10.96 -5.92 6.29
CA SER A 95 -9.64 -5.84 6.92
C SER A 95 -9.19 -4.40 7.12
N ALA A 96 -9.45 -3.52 6.16
CA ALA A 96 -9.12 -2.11 6.29
C ALA A 96 -9.86 -1.44 7.45
N GLY A 97 -11.19 -1.63 7.56
CA GLY A 97 -11.99 -1.10 8.66
C GLY A 97 -11.48 -1.59 10.01
N PHE A 98 -11.23 -2.91 10.13
CA PHE A 98 -10.66 -3.48 11.35
C PHE A 98 -9.31 -2.87 11.75
N VAL A 99 -8.41 -2.63 10.79
CA VAL A 99 -7.09 -2.03 11.08
C VAL A 99 -7.23 -0.59 11.55
N TYR A 100 -8.09 0.20 10.90
CA TYR A 100 -8.35 1.58 11.30
C TYR A 100 -8.94 1.61 12.72
N ASP A 101 -10.02 0.87 12.95
CA ASP A 101 -10.70 0.82 14.26
C ASP A 101 -9.76 0.36 15.38
N SER A 102 -8.86 -0.58 15.09
CA SER A 102 -7.90 -1.12 16.07
C SER A 102 -6.77 -0.14 16.41
N LEU A 103 -6.38 0.73 15.47
CA LEU A 103 -5.17 1.56 15.61
C LEU A 103 -5.46 3.04 15.89
N ILE A 104 -6.60 3.58 15.48
CA ILE A 104 -6.94 5.00 15.67
C ILE A 104 -6.91 5.40 17.14
N HIS A 105 -7.41 4.54 18.04
CA HIS A 105 -7.46 4.82 19.47
C HIS A 105 -6.31 4.18 20.26
N ASP A 106 -5.40 3.47 19.59
CA ASP A 106 -4.28 2.81 20.25
C ASP A 106 -3.08 3.75 20.38
N GLN A 107 -3.00 4.42 21.53
CA GLN A 107 -1.95 5.39 21.85
C GLN A 107 -0.54 4.80 21.95
N ARG A 108 -0.39 3.47 21.85
CA ARG A 108 0.93 2.82 21.84
C ARG A 108 1.65 3.01 20.51
N PHE A 109 0.93 3.34 19.44
CA PHE A 109 1.47 3.45 18.08
C PHE A 109 1.10 4.78 17.44
N TRP A 110 2.01 5.30 16.61
CA TRP A 110 1.66 6.38 15.69
C TRP A 110 1.02 5.79 14.44
N PHE A 111 -0.30 5.93 14.33
CA PHE A 111 -1.04 5.55 13.13
C PHE A 111 -1.12 6.71 12.15
N ILE A 112 -0.51 6.55 10.97
CA ILE A 112 -0.38 7.61 9.96
C ILE A 112 -1.02 7.13 8.66
N VAL A 113 -2.01 7.87 8.18
CA VAL A 113 -2.65 7.60 6.88
C VAL A 113 -2.17 8.62 5.86
N VAL A 114 -1.46 8.14 4.84
CA VAL A 114 -1.03 8.93 3.68
C VAL A 114 -2.12 8.81 2.61
N THR A 115 -2.84 9.91 2.38
CA THR A 115 -3.91 9.96 1.39
C THR A 115 -3.39 10.32 0.00
N ARG A 116 -4.21 10.05 -1.03
CA ARG A 116 -3.93 10.45 -2.42
C ARG A 116 -3.58 11.95 -2.57
N HIS A 117 -4.12 12.81 -1.70
CA HIS A 117 -3.89 14.25 -1.75
C HIS A 117 -2.41 14.59 -1.50
N ALA A 118 -1.74 13.87 -0.58
CA ALA A 118 -0.31 14.06 -0.35
C ALA A 118 0.50 13.69 -1.60
N VAL A 119 0.13 12.59 -2.28
CA VAL A 119 0.79 12.17 -3.53
C VAL A 119 0.62 13.22 -4.63
N THR A 120 -0.55 13.87 -4.72
CA THR A 120 -0.79 14.94 -5.70
C THR A 120 0.03 16.21 -5.46
N GLN A 121 0.70 16.35 -4.31
CA GLN A 121 1.62 17.48 -4.07
C GLN A 121 3.08 17.11 -4.38
N CYS A 122 3.39 15.84 -4.56
CA CYS A 122 4.75 15.31 -4.67
C CYS A 122 4.95 14.55 -6.00
N HIS A 123 4.55 15.16 -7.11
CA HIS A 123 4.68 14.53 -8.43
C HIS A 123 6.13 14.41 -8.88
N LEU A 124 6.53 13.21 -9.30
CA LEU A 124 7.78 13.01 -10.01
C LEU A 124 7.66 13.55 -11.46
N PRO A 125 8.67 14.25 -11.96
CA PRO A 125 8.72 14.65 -13.38
C PRO A 125 8.63 13.42 -14.30
N ARG A 126 7.94 13.56 -15.44
CA ARG A 126 7.73 12.46 -16.40
C ARG A 126 9.03 11.78 -16.83
N GLY A 127 10.11 12.56 -17.00
CA GLY A 127 11.42 12.07 -17.41
C GLY A 127 12.35 11.65 -16.27
N ALA A 128 11.87 11.56 -15.03
CA ALA A 128 12.73 11.30 -13.87
C ALA A 128 13.50 9.96 -13.95
N LEU A 129 13.01 9.00 -14.74
CA LEU A 129 13.60 7.67 -14.87
C LEU A 129 14.14 7.35 -16.28
N ASP A 130 13.99 8.25 -17.25
CA ASP A 130 14.20 7.95 -18.68
C ASP A 130 15.68 7.70 -19.05
N SER A 131 16.62 8.25 -18.29
CA SER A 131 18.06 8.14 -18.56
C SER A 131 18.77 7.01 -17.79
N SER A 132 18.04 6.26 -16.95
CA SER A 132 18.63 5.20 -16.14
C SER A 132 18.77 3.90 -16.93
N PHE A 133 19.98 3.33 -16.94
CA PHE A 133 20.25 2.00 -17.50
C PHE A 133 19.84 0.85 -16.56
N HIS A 134 19.41 1.15 -15.33
CA HIS A 134 19.04 0.14 -14.35
C HIS A 134 17.76 -0.61 -14.80
N PRO A 135 17.73 -1.96 -14.73
CA PRO A 135 16.61 -2.75 -15.25
C PRO A 135 15.27 -2.39 -14.60
N VAL A 136 15.25 -2.08 -13.30
CA VAL A 136 14.02 -1.65 -12.59
C VAL A 136 13.53 -0.30 -13.10
N SER A 137 14.42 0.67 -13.32
CA SER A 137 14.03 1.99 -13.86
C SER A 137 13.46 1.86 -15.27
N ARG A 138 14.07 1.02 -16.12
CA ARG A 138 13.55 0.74 -17.47
C ARG A 138 12.20 0.05 -17.44
N CYS A 139 11.96 -0.86 -16.49
CA CYS A 139 10.67 -1.52 -16.29
C CYS A 139 9.59 -0.50 -15.89
N LEU A 140 9.87 0.35 -14.90
CA LEU A 140 8.95 1.39 -14.43
C LEU A 140 8.61 2.40 -15.53
N ALA A 141 9.62 2.95 -16.22
CA ALA A 141 9.41 3.88 -17.34
C ALA A 141 8.69 3.21 -18.52
N GLY A 142 9.05 1.96 -18.82
CA GLY A 142 8.45 1.15 -19.88
C GLY A 142 6.96 0.87 -19.66
N ASN A 143 6.52 0.69 -18.40
CA ASN A 143 5.12 0.47 -18.06
C ASN A 143 4.30 1.78 -18.05
N ALA A 144 4.90 2.90 -17.65
CA ALA A 144 4.17 4.17 -17.52
C ALA A 144 3.68 4.73 -18.85
N LYS A 145 4.49 4.66 -19.91
CA LYS A 145 4.18 5.27 -21.21
C LYS A 145 2.96 4.62 -21.92
N PRO A 146 2.86 3.28 -22.04
CA PRO A 146 1.69 2.63 -22.61
C PRO A 146 0.40 2.91 -21.82
N THR A 147 0.45 2.91 -20.48
CA THR A 147 -0.73 3.18 -19.65
C THR A 147 -1.27 4.59 -19.87
N LEU A 148 -0.40 5.60 -19.95
CA LEU A 148 -0.83 6.97 -20.26
C LEU A 148 -1.37 7.11 -21.68
N GLN A 149 -0.77 6.42 -22.65
CA GLN A 149 -1.25 6.42 -24.03
C GLN A 149 -2.65 5.78 -24.14
N GLN A 150 -2.88 4.66 -23.48
CA GLN A 150 -4.19 4.01 -23.42
C GLN A 150 -5.25 4.92 -22.77
N LEU A 151 -4.89 5.63 -21.70
CA LEU A 151 -5.78 6.62 -21.08
C LEU A 151 -6.11 7.76 -22.06
N TRP A 152 -5.10 8.29 -22.75
CA TRP A 152 -5.27 9.34 -23.75
C TRP A 152 -6.22 8.92 -24.88
N GLU A 153 -6.04 7.72 -25.42
CA GLU A 153 -6.90 7.17 -26.46
C GLU A 153 -8.36 7.02 -25.98
N ARG A 154 -8.57 6.56 -24.74
CA ARG A 154 -9.90 6.45 -24.12
C ARG A 154 -10.57 7.82 -23.97
N CYS A 155 -9.82 8.87 -23.62
CA CYS A 155 -10.34 10.23 -23.52
C CYS A 155 -10.91 10.75 -24.85
N HIS A 156 -10.40 10.28 -26.00
CA HIS A 156 -10.84 10.73 -27.32
C HIS A 156 -12.00 9.91 -27.90
N ARG A 157 -12.44 8.84 -27.22
CA ARG A 157 -13.62 8.08 -27.62
C ARG A 157 -14.89 8.89 -27.40
N THR A 158 -15.80 8.82 -28.36
CA THR A 158 -17.19 9.28 -28.22
C THR A 158 -17.93 8.46 -27.17
N GLU A 159 -19.05 9.00 -26.68
CA GLU A 159 -19.92 8.30 -25.71
C GLU A 159 -20.38 6.93 -26.24
N VAL A 160 -20.75 6.86 -27.52
CA VAL A 160 -21.17 5.60 -28.17
C VAL A 160 -20.04 4.57 -28.20
N GLU A 161 -18.82 5.00 -28.56
CA GLU A 161 -17.65 4.12 -28.57
C GLU A 161 -17.28 3.62 -27.18
N ARG A 162 -17.46 4.45 -26.14
CA ARG A 162 -17.21 4.07 -24.74
C ARG A 162 -18.24 3.06 -24.23
N LEU A 163 -19.51 3.25 -24.57
CA LEU A 163 -20.58 2.31 -24.21
C LEU A 163 -20.36 0.93 -24.84
N ILE A 164 -19.96 0.88 -26.11
CA ILE A 164 -19.63 -0.38 -26.81
C ILE A 164 -18.40 -1.05 -26.18
N ALA A 165 -17.41 -0.26 -25.76
CA ALA A 165 -16.18 -0.77 -25.16
C ALA A 165 -16.29 -1.09 -23.66
N HIS A 166 -17.47 -0.91 -23.05
CA HIS A 166 -17.69 -0.99 -21.60
C HIS A 166 -16.65 -0.19 -20.78
N ASP A 167 -16.31 1.00 -21.29
CA ASP A 167 -15.29 1.86 -20.73
C ASP A 167 -15.83 2.62 -19.51
N SER A 168 -15.25 2.37 -18.32
CA SER A 168 -15.68 2.97 -17.05
C SER A 168 -15.09 4.35 -16.74
N LEU A 169 -14.39 4.97 -17.69
CA LEU A 169 -13.84 6.31 -17.48
C LEU A 169 -14.98 7.31 -17.24
N ALA A 170 -14.98 7.98 -16.07
CA ALA A 170 -15.97 9.00 -15.74
C ALA A 170 -16.01 10.09 -16.82
N MET A 171 -17.22 10.52 -17.18
CA MET A 171 -17.44 11.64 -18.12
C MET A 171 -17.15 12.99 -17.46
#